data_AF-I0I7C5-F1
#
_entry.id   AF-I0I7C5-F1
#
_cell.length_a   1.000
_cell.length_b   1.000
_cell.length_c   1.000
_cell.angle_alpha   90.00
_cell.angle_beta   90.00
_cell.angle_gamma   90.00
#
_symmetry.space_group_name_H-M   'P 1'
#
loop_
_entity.id
_entity.type
_entity.pdbx_description
1 polymer ?
#
loop_
_entity_poly.entity_id
_entity_poly.type
_entity_poly.pdbx_seq_one_letter_code
_entity_poly.pdbx_strand_id
1 'polypeptide(L)' 'MTHQEALELIRTFLKAPDDEALMKEVNLHLPRIDGTFFAVLHQSVEQLRREGKPHIADALQQLGDVILRMRTLI' A
#
# COMPACT_ATOMS: atom_id res chain seq x y z
N MET A 1 -10.93 -8.45 -2.82
CA MET A 1 -9.68 -8.46 -3.61
C MET A 1 -8.87 -9.73 -3.33
N THR A 2 -8.14 -10.27 -4.31
CA THR A 2 -7.21 -11.42 -4.15
C THR A 2 -5.80 -10.99 -3.70
N HIS A 3 -4.96 -11.94 -3.27
CA HIS A 3 -3.57 -11.64 -2.88
C HIS A 3 -2.77 -11.00 -4.02
N GLN A 4 -2.95 -11.51 -5.23
CA GLN A 4 -2.19 -11.04 -6.40
C GLN A 4 -2.61 -9.63 -6.79
N GLU A 5 -3.92 -9.34 -6.78
CA GLU A 5 -4.43 -7.98 -7.01
C GLU A 5 -3.93 -6.98 -5.97
N ALA A 6 -3.85 -7.39 -4.69
CA ALA A 6 -3.31 -6.54 -3.63
C ALA A 6 -1.85 -6.15 -3.92
N LEU A 7 -1.06 -7.14 -4.33
CA LEU A 7 0.35 -6.97 -4.59
C LEU A 7 0.60 -6.09 -5.83
N GLU A 8 -0.28 -6.19 -6.83
CA GLU A 8 -0.28 -5.29 -8.00
C GLU A 8 -0.63 -3.85 -7.60
N LEU A 9 -1.69 -3.64 -6.81
CA LEU A 9 -2.04 -2.30 -6.30
C LEU A 9 -0.88 -1.66 -5.53
N ILE A 10 -0.25 -2.41 -4.63
CA ILE A 10 0.89 -1.95 -3.85
C ILE A 10 2.04 -1.50 -4.77
N ARG A 11 2.33 -2.27 -5.83
CA ARG A 11 3.35 -1.92 -6.82
C ARG A 11 2.97 -0.69 -7.62
N THR A 12 1.70 -0.51 -7.97
CA THR A 12 1.20 0.69 -8.65
C THR A 12 1.40 1.92 -7.78
N PHE A 13 1.04 1.83 -6.49
CA PHE A 13 1.24 2.93 -5.54
C PHE A 13 2.72 3.28 -5.36
N LEU A 14 3.62 2.30 -5.28
CA LEU A 14 5.06 2.54 -5.22
C LEU A 14 5.66 3.13 -6.51
N LYS A 15 4.99 2.96 -7.65
CA LYS A 15 5.42 3.54 -8.93
C LYS A 15 4.89 4.96 -9.16
N ALA A 16 4.01 5.46 -8.30
CA ALA A 16 3.50 6.81 -8.42
C ALA A 16 4.68 7.81 -8.30
N PRO A 17 4.83 8.74 -9.25
CA PRO A 17 5.97 9.65 -9.28
C PRO A 17 5.91 10.70 -8.16
N ASP A 18 4.70 11.07 -7.74
CA ASP A 18 4.43 12.16 -6.80
C ASP A 18 3.23 11.81 -5.90
N ASP A 19 3.16 12.47 -4.74
CA ASP A 19 2.06 12.30 -3.77
C ASP A 19 0.68 12.54 -4.39
N GLU A 20 0.53 13.49 -5.31
CA GLU A 20 -0.75 13.78 -5.94
C GLU A 20 -1.24 12.63 -6.82
N ALA A 21 -0.33 12.04 -7.60
CA ALA A 21 -0.63 10.86 -8.42
C ALA A 21 -0.97 9.65 -7.53
N LEU A 22 -0.22 9.48 -6.44
CA LEU A 22 -0.49 8.45 -5.44
C LEU A 22 -1.87 8.62 -4.82
N MET A 23 -2.21 9.82 -4.36
CA MET A 23 -3.51 10.11 -3.74
C MET A 23 -4.67 9.85 -4.71
N LYS A 24 -4.50 10.17 -5.99
CA LYS A 24 -5.51 9.92 -7.01
C LYS A 24 -5.77 8.42 -7.21
N GLU A 25 -4.69 7.64 -7.33
CA GLU A 25 -4.78 6.18 -7.45
C GLU A 25 -5.38 5.56 -6.19
N VAL A 26 -4.94 6.01 -5.00
CA VAL A 26 -5.47 5.56 -3.72
C VAL A 26 -6.97 5.86 -3.61
N ASN A 27 -7.43 7.06 -3.98
CA ASN A 27 -8.86 7.39 -3.96
C ASN A 27 -9.68 6.54 -4.94
N LEU A 28 -9.15 6.29 -6.14
CA LEU A 28 -9.82 5.45 -7.15
C LEU A 28 -9.97 4.00 -6.66
N HIS A 29 -8.96 3.50 -5.96
CA HIS A 29 -8.91 2.12 -5.47
C HIS A 29 -9.39 1.94 -4.03
N LEU A 30 -9.60 3.02 -3.27
CA LEU A 30 -10.03 3.03 -1.87
C LEU A 30 -11.22 2.08 -1.57
N PRO A 31 -12.31 2.06 -2.37
CA PRO A 31 -13.42 1.14 -2.12
C PRO A 31 -13.09 -0.34 -2.34
N ARG A 32 -11.98 -0.64 -3.03
CA ARG A 32 -11.45 -2.01 -3.22
C ARG A 32 -10.40 -2.39 -2.17
N ILE A 33 -9.96 -1.44 -1.35
CA ILE A 33 -8.96 -1.68 -0.29
C ILE A 33 -9.68 -2.28 0.91
N ASP A 34 -9.53 -3.60 1.05
CA ASP A 34 -10.12 -4.40 2.12
C ASP A 34 -9.04 -4.97 3.07
N GLY A 35 -9.45 -5.75 4.07
CA GLY A 35 -8.53 -6.44 4.98
C GLY A 35 -7.47 -7.30 4.27
N THR A 36 -7.78 -7.87 3.11
CA THR A 36 -6.82 -8.61 2.29
C THR A 36 -5.67 -7.71 1.80
N PHE A 37 -5.93 -6.44 1.46
CA PHE A 37 -4.89 -5.50 1.07
C PHE A 37 -3.87 -5.32 2.19
N PHE A 38 -4.37 -4.99 3.39
CA PHE A 38 -3.53 -4.74 4.55
C PHE A 38 -2.75 -5.98 4.98
N ALA A 39 -3.34 -7.17 4.85
CA ALA A 39 -2.64 -8.42 5.10
C ALA A 39 -1.44 -8.60 4.14
N VAL A 40 -1.63 -8.38 2.83
CA VAL A 40 -0.55 -8.49 1.84
C VAL A 40 0.49 -7.39 1.99
N LEU A 41 0.06 -6.17 2.29
CA LEU A 41 0.97 -5.05 2.57
C LEU A 41 1.87 -5.38 3.76
N HIS A 42 1.29 -5.84 4.87
CA HIS A 42 2.04 -6.21 6.07
C HIS A 42 3.02 -7.36 5.80
N GLN A 43 2.60 -8.39 5.07
CA GLN A 43 3.51 -9.47 4.67
C GLN A 43 4.66 -8.97 3.80
N SER A 44 4.40 -8.02 2.90
CA SER A 44 5.41 -7.43 2.02
C SER A 44 6.43 -6.60 2.80
N VAL A 45 5.97 -5.81 3.77
CA VAL A 45 6.83 -5.04 4.70
C VAL A 45 7.78 -5.97 5.46
N GLU A 46 7.23 -7.03 6.07
CA GLU A 46 8.01 -8.00 6.84
C GLU A 46 9.00 -8.78 5.96
N GLN A 47 8.60 -9.10 4.72
CA GLN A 47 9.50 -9.72 3.75
C GLN A 47 10.67 -8.80 3.38
N LEU A 48 10.40 -7.54 3.08
CA LEU A 48 11.43 -6.57 2.69
C LEU A 48 12.39 -6.25 3.84
N ARG A 49 11.90 -6.24 5.09
CA ARG A 49 12.76 -6.16 6.27
C ARG A 49 13.73 -7.34 6.34
N ARG A 50 13.24 -8.57 6.09
CA ARG A 50 14.08 -9.78 6.06
C ARG A 50 15.06 -9.80 4.89
N GLU A 51 14.67 -9.24 3.74
CA GLU A 51 15.54 -9.10 2.56
C GLU A 51 16.64 -8.02 2.73
N GLY A 52 16.69 -7.31 3.85
CA GLY A 52 17.66 -6.23 4.07
C GLY A 52 17.32 -4.94 3.32
N LYS A 53 16.03 -4.72 3.01
CA LYS A 53 15.50 -3.51 2.35
C LYS A 53 14.60 -2.71 3.29
N PRO A 54 15.10 -2.26 4.46
CA PRO A 54 14.28 -1.57 5.46
C PRO A 54 13.70 -0.24 4.96
N HIS A 55 14.40 0.43 4.03
CA HIS A 55 13.95 1.68 3.42
C HIS A 55 12.67 1.51 2.59
N ILE A 56 12.57 0.41 1.81
CA ILE A 56 11.36 0.11 1.03
C ILE A 56 10.24 -0.32 1.98
N ALA A 57 10.57 -1.12 3.00
CA ALA A 57 9.61 -1.55 4.01
C ALA A 57 8.98 -0.37 4.76
N ASP A 58 9.77 0.66 5.09
CA ASP A 58 9.27 1.87 5.73
C ASP A 58 8.31 2.66 4.82
N ALA A 59 8.69 2.86 3.55
CA ALA A 59 7.84 3.52 2.56
C ALA A 59 6.49 2.81 2.39
N LEU A 60 6.49 1.47 2.34
CA LEU A 60 5.26 0.66 2.29
C LEU A 60 4.42 0.78 3.55
N GLN A 61 5.06 0.84 4.71
CA GLN A 61 4.35 1.00 5.98
C GLN A 61 3.72 2.39 6.07
N GLN A 62 4.42 3.45 5.65
CA GLN A 62 3.88 4.81 5.59
C GLN A 62 2.70 4.90 4.62
N LEU A 63 2.81 4.29 3.44
CA LEU A 63 1.72 4.20 2.47
C LEU A 63 0.46 3.56 3.08
N GLY A 64 0.62 2.45 3.81
CA GLY A 64 -0.48 1.79 4.50
C GLY A 64 -1.16 2.69 5.53
N ASP A 65 -0.38 3.46 6.29
CA ASP A 65 -0.88 4.37 7.31
C ASP A 65 -1.67 5.54 6.68
N VAL A 66 -1.17 6.11 5.58
CA VAL A 66 -1.87 7.16 4.82
C VAL A 66 -3.21 6.65 4.30
N ILE A 67 -3.23 5.47 3.68
CA ILE A 67 -4.45 4.84 3.16
C ILE A 67 -5.46 4.59 4.29
N LEU A 68 -5.00 4.07 5.43
CA LEU A 68 -5.86 3.78 6.57
C LEU A 68 -6.47 5.06 7.16
N ARG A 69 -5.68 6.14 7.27
CA ARG A 69 -6.18 7.45 7.70
C ARG A 69 -7.24 7.98 6.75
N MET A 70 -6.99 7.91 5.43
CA MET A 70 -7.96 8.32 4.42
C MET A 70 -9.27 7.55 4.54
N ARG A 71 -9.21 6.23 4.74
CA ARG A 71 -10.41 5.40 4.95
C ARG A 71 -11.17 5.74 6.23
N THR A 72 -10.47 6.17 7.29
CA THR A 72 -11.09 6.49 8.58
C THR A 72 -11.76 7.87 8.57
N LEU A 73 -11.40 8.73 7.61
CA LEU A 73 -11.90 10.09 7.47
C LEU A 73 -13.14 10.21 6.55
N ILE A 74 -13.58 9.11 5.92
CA ILE A 74 -14.76 9.03 5.04
C ILE A 74 -15.96 8.35 5.70
#